data_AF-A0A8S3QI43-F1
#
_entry.id   AF-A0A8S3QI43-F1
#
_cell.length_a   1.000
_cell.length_b   1.000
_cell.length_c   1.000
_cell.angle_alpha   90.00
_cell.angle_beta   90.00
_cell.angle_gamma   90.00
#
_symmetry.space_group_name_H-M   'P 1'
#
loop_
_entity.id
_entity.type
_entity.pdbx_description
1 polymer ?
#
loop_
_entity_poly.entity_id
_entity_poly.type
_entity_poly.pdbx_seq_one_letter_code
_entity_poly.pdbx_strand_id
1 'polypeptide(L)'
;MEDNIISYSSKGKICLVGDLNCRTSNVSDFIEDDTVHITLQNQLPNLFNYSNDYSLSTRINPDTISNDYGSKLIKLCKSTGLRILNGRHKDGLSNDYTYCGPKSFSVIDYFLTTVDLFSTIDKFIISSFTQFSDHASLHLEIKNQECEFYG
;
A
#
# COMPACT_ATOMS: atom_id res chain seq x y z
N MET A 1 -14.00 -8.57 -3.31
CA MET A 1 -13.10 -7.56 -2.68
C MET A 1 -13.00 -6.33 -3.57
N GLU A 2 -12.68 -6.51 -4.84
CA GLU A 2 -12.63 -5.44 -5.84
C GLU A 2 -13.94 -4.65 -5.96
N ASP A 3 -15.09 -5.31 -6.07
CA ASP A 3 -16.40 -4.62 -6.12
C ASP A 3 -16.66 -3.73 -4.90
N ASN A 4 -16.24 -4.18 -3.71
CA ASN A 4 -16.36 -3.39 -2.49
C ASN A 4 -15.46 -2.15 -2.59
N ILE A 5 -14.20 -2.32 -3.00
CA ILE A 5 -13.26 -1.20 -3.21
C ILE A 5 -13.88 -0.18 -4.17
N ILE A 6 -14.40 -0.60 -5.32
CA ILE A 6 -15.06 0.30 -6.28
C ILE A 6 -16.25 1.04 -5.63
N SER A 7 -17.11 0.30 -4.92
CA SER A 7 -18.30 0.87 -4.28
C SER A 7 -17.96 1.92 -3.21
N TYR A 8 -16.91 1.69 -2.43
CA TYR A 8 -16.50 2.60 -1.34
C TYR A 8 -15.61 3.74 -1.84
N SER A 9 -14.91 3.57 -2.97
CA SER A 9 -14.05 4.61 -3.56
C SER A 9 -14.89 5.80 -4.01
N SER A 10 -16.15 5.55 -4.39
CA SER A 10 -17.11 6.61 -4.69
C SER A 10 -17.57 7.42 -3.46
N LYS A 11 -17.35 6.89 -2.25
CA LYS A 11 -17.83 7.46 -0.98
C LYS A 11 -16.73 8.14 -0.17
N GLY A 12 -15.46 7.88 -0.50
CA GLY A 12 -14.33 8.44 0.23
C GLY A 12 -13.02 7.72 -0.11
N LYS A 13 -11.97 8.12 0.60
CA LYS A 13 -10.67 7.47 0.48
C LYS A 13 -10.68 6.11 1.17
N ILE A 14 -9.99 5.14 0.59
CA ILE A 14 -9.96 3.76 1.07
C ILE A 14 -8.60 3.42 1.67
N CYS A 15 -8.66 2.80 2.84
CA CYS A 15 -7.55 2.05 3.42
C CYS A 15 -8.01 0.60 3.63
N LEU A 16 -7.23 -0.34 3.11
CA LEU A 16 -7.40 -1.77 3.39
C LEU A 16 -6.25 -2.19 4.30
N VAL A 17 -6.59 -2.73 5.47
CA VAL A 17 -5.61 -3.05 6.52
C VAL A 17 -5.89 -4.41 7.12
N GLY A 18 -4.83 -5.20 7.33
CA GLY A 18 -4.89 -6.45 8.10
C GLY A 18 -4.26 -7.64 7.40
N ASP A 19 -4.50 -8.83 7.97
CA ASP A 19 -3.99 -10.11 7.45
C ASP A 19 -4.68 -10.49 6.13
N LEU A 20 -3.90 -10.54 5.07
CA LEU A 20 -4.33 -10.98 3.75
C LEU A 20 -3.81 -12.38 3.40
N ASN A 21 -2.97 -13.00 4.23
CA ASN A 21 -2.30 -14.28 3.97
C ASN A 21 -1.55 -14.32 2.62
N CYS A 22 -1.13 -13.14 2.15
CA CYS A 22 -0.49 -12.93 0.85
C CYS A 22 1.01 -12.70 1.04
N ARG A 23 1.86 -13.42 0.32
CA ARG A 23 3.30 -13.10 0.26
C ARG A 23 3.61 -12.49 -1.09
N THR A 24 4.00 -11.22 -1.09
CA THR A 24 4.17 -10.43 -2.33
C THR A 24 5.64 -10.26 -2.73
N SER A 25 6.57 -10.54 -1.81
CA SER A 25 7.98 -10.16 -1.94
C SER A 25 8.12 -8.71 -2.41
N ASN A 26 9.05 -8.41 -3.32
CA ASN A 26 9.23 -7.08 -3.91
C ASN A 26 8.56 -6.93 -5.29
N VAL A 27 7.55 -7.76 -5.60
CA VAL A 27 6.80 -7.63 -6.86
C VAL A 27 6.09 -6.27 -6.88
N SER A 28 6.20 -5.56 -8.00
CA SER A 28 5.55 -4.27 -8.20
C SER A 28 4.02 -4.41 -8.25
N ASP A 29 3.37 -3.57 -7.46
CA ASP A 29 1.91 -3.44 -7.29
C ASP A 29 1.29 -2.37 -8.19
N PHE A 30 2.08 -1.80 -9.10
CA PHE A 30 1.65 -0.91 -10.17
C PHE A 30 2.11 -1.42 -11.54
N ILE A 31 1.66 -0.77 -12.60
CA ILE A 31 2.10 -1.07 -13.96
C ILE A 31 3.42 -0.32 -14.18
N GLU A 32 4.53 -1.06 -14.25
CA GLU A 32 5.84 -0.51 -14.61
C GLU A 32 5.81 -0.09 -16.08
N ASP A 33 6.48 1.00 -16.42
CA ASP A 33 6.56 1.56 -17.78
C ASP A 33 5.21 1.93 -18.42
N ASP A 34 4.23 2.33 -17.59
CA ASP A 34 2.99 2.95 -18.07
C ASP A 34 3.27 4.37 -18.59
N THR A 35 4.01 4.45 -19.69
CA THR A 35 4.22 5.67 -20.45
C THR A 35 2.95 5.90 -21.25
N VAL A 36 1.88 6.32 -20.56
CA VAL A 36 0.86 7.14 -21.20
C VAL A 36 1.63 8.33 -21.75
N HIS A 37 1.93 8.29 -23.05
CA HIS A 37 2.81 9.22 -23.76
C HIS A 37 2.55 10.61 -23.18
N ILE A 38 3.55 11.23 -22.53
CA ILE A 38 3.38 12.45 -21.72
C ILE A 38 2.57 13.54 -22.44
N THR A 39 2.65 13.53 -23.77
CA THR A 39 1.83 14.29 -24.71
C THR A 39 0.32 14.09 -24.54
N LEU A 40 -0.19 12.86 -24.42
CA LEU A 40 -1.61 12.55 -24.21
C LEU A 40 -2.09 13.01 -22.83
N GLN A 41 -1.27 12.86 -21.78
CA GLN A 41 -1.60 13.32 -20.44
C GLN A 41 -1.69 14.86 -20.38
N ASN A 42 -0.81 15.56 -21.09
CA ASN A 42 -0.84 17.03 -21.23
C ASN A 42 -1.99 17.52 -22.13
N GLN A 43 -2.40 16.74 -23.13
CA GLN A 43 -3.47 17.11 -24.06
C GLN A 43 -4.87 16.77 -23.54
N LEU A 44 -5.00 15.76 -22.67
CA LEU A 44 -6.28 15.28 -22.14
C LEU A 44 -6.21 15.07 -20.61
N PRO A 45 -5.90 16.11 -19.81
CA PRO A 45 -5.73 16.00 -18.37
C PRO A 45 -7.00 15.50 -17.65
N ASN A 46 -8.18 15.74 -18.22
CA ASN A 46 -9.47 15.30 -17.66
C ASN A 46 -9.88 13.87 -18.05
N LEU A 47 -9.19 13.25 -19.03
CA LEU A 47 -9.52 11.88 -19.48
C LEU A 47 -8.69 10.83 -18.73
N PHE A 48 -7.49 11.20 -18.28
CA PHE A 48 -6.58 10.34 -17.53
C PHE A 48 -6.39 10.88 -16.10
N ASN A 49 -7.29 10.49 -15.18
CA ASN A 49 -7.08 10.67 -13.73
C ASN A 49 -5.98 9.75 -13.16
N TYR A 50 -5.08 9.25 -14.01
CA TYR A 50 -3.99 8.37 -13.61
C TYR A 50 -2.82 9.22 -13.12
N SER A 51 -2.64 9.29 -11.80
CA SER A 51 -1.43 9.86 -11.21
C SER A 51 -0.26 8.92 -11.47
N ASN A 52 0.73 9.40 -12.21
CA ASN A 52 1.87 8.60 -12.61
C ASN A 52 2.68 8.13 -11.39
N ASP A 53 2.88 6.82 -11.26
CA ASP A 53 3.55 6.17 -10.10
C ASP A 53 5.09 6.29 -10.13
N TYR A 54 5.67 6.99 -11.11
CA TYR A 54 7.13 7.11 -11.30
C TYR A 54 7.89 7.72 -10.11
N SER A 55 7.20 8.37 -9.16
CA SER A 55 7.78 8.94 -7.94
C SER A 55 7.68 8.04 -6.71
N LEU A 56 7.10 6.83 -6.82
CA LEU A 56 6.96 5.93 -5.68
C LEU A 56 8.31 5.31 -5.28
N SER A 57 8.57 5.28 -3.98
CA SER A 57 9.70 4.53 -3.43
C SER A 57 9.54 3.03 -3.71
N THR A 58 10.66 2.39 -4.04
CA THR A 58 10.73 0.93 -4.12
C THR A 58 10.42 0.33 -2.77
N ARG A 59 9.54 -0.67 -2.76
CA ARG A 59 9.23 -1.44 -1.55
C ARG A 59 10.46 -2.19 -1.08
N ILE A 60 10.71 -2.12 0.23
CA ILE A 60 11.65 -3.00 0.92
C ILE A 60 10.84 -4.01 1.72
N ASN A 61 10.71 -5.22 1.16
CA ASN A 61 10.04 -6.34 1.80
C ASN A 61 11.08 -7.41 2.21
N PRO A 62 11.13 -7.84 3.48
CA PRO A 62 12.02 -8.92 3.91
C PRO A 62 11.60 -10.30 3.36
N ASP A 63 10.36 -10.49 2.95
CA ASP A 63 9.95 -11.70 2.22
C ASP A 63 10.60 -11.75 0.83
N THR A 64 11.34 -12.83 0.54
CA THR A 64 11.96 -13.07 -0.78
C THR A 64 11.12 -13.95 -1.70
N ILE A 65 10.03 -14.51 -1.19
CA ILE A 65 9.17 -15.45 -1.90
C ILE A 65 7.78 -14.83 -2.05
N SER A 66 7.16 -15.02 -3.21
CA SER A 66 5.74 -14.73 -3.42
C SER A 66 4.91 -16.01 -3.49
N ASN A 67 3.62 -15.92 -3.16
CA ASN A 67 2.66 -17.02 -3.29
C ASN A 67 1.49 -16.64 -4.22
N ASP A 68 0.60 -17.58 -4.52
CA ASP A 68 -0.55 -17.36 -5.41
C ASP A 68 -1.48 -16.26 -4.89
N TYR A 69 -1.64 -16.16 -3.56
CA TYR A 69 -2.42 -15.09 -2.93
C TYR A 69 -1.75 -13.73 -3.12
N GLY A 70 -0.43 -13.65 -2.98
CA GLY A 70 0.35 -12.44 -3.29
C GLY A 70 0.21 -12.02 -4.73
N SER A 71 0.24 -12.96 -5.68
CA SER A 71 -0.02 -12.66 -7.10
C SER A 71 -1.41 -12.06 -7.32
N LYS A 72 -2.43 -12.54 -6.59
CA LYS A 72 -3.79 -11.98 -6.63
C LYS A 72 -3.86 -10.60 -5.98
N LEU A 73 -3.17 -10.38 -4.86
CA LEU A 73 -3.09 -9.07 -4.20
C LEU A 73 -2.42 -8.03 -5.11
N ILE A 74 -1.32 -8.38 -5.76
CA ILE A 74 -0.65 -7.52 -6.73
C ILE A 74 -1.59 -7.17 -7.89
N LYS A 75 -2.35 -8.14 -8.42
CA LYS A 75 -3.36 -7.87 -9.47
C LYS A 75 -4.45 -6.92 -8.98
N LEU A 76 -4.93 -7.11 -7.75
CA LEU A 76 -5.92 -6.21 -7.13
C LEU A 76 -5.37 -4.78 -7.01
N CYS A 77 -4.12 -4.60 -6.57
CA CYS A 77 -3.48 -3.29 -6.50
C CYS A 77 -3.43 -2.61 -7.88
N LYS A 78 -3.03 -3.35 -8.91
CA LYS A 78 -2.96 -2.83 -10.29
C LYS A 78 -4.34 -2.46 -10.84
N SER A 79 -5.37 -3.28 -10.59
CA SER A 79 -6.71 -3.03 -11.12
C SER A 79 -7.46 -1.92 -10.37
N THR A 80 -7.21 -1.76 -9.07
CA THR A 80 -7.93 -0.79 -8.23
C THR A 80 -7.20 0.53 -8.03
N GLY A 81 -5.91 0.62 -8.37
CA GLY A 81 -5.09 1.79 -8.08
C GLY A 81 -4.60 1.87 -6.62
N LEU A 82 -4.90 0.88 -5.78
CA LEU A 82 -4.34 0.80 -4.44
C LEU A 82 -2.85 0.41 -4.50
N ARG A 83 -2.06 0.94 -3.57
CA ARG A 83 -0.64 0.65 -3.40
C ARG A 83 -0.37 0.19 -1.99
N ILE A 84 0.54 -0.76 -1.86
CA ILE A 84 0.98 -1.29 -0.58
C ILE A 84 1.97 -0.32 0.07
N LEU A 85 1.66 0.15 1.27
CA LEU A 85 2.53 1.07 2.01
C LEU A 85 3.67 0.34 2.74
N ASN A 86 3.51 -0.96 3.05
CA ASN A 86 4.57 -1.75 3.69
C ASN A 86 5.83 -1.71 2.85
N GLY A 87 6.98 -1.44 3.48
CA GLY A 87 8.24 -1.30 2.78
C GLY A 87 8.48 0.06 2.12
N ARG A 88 7.53 1.01 2.15
CA ARG A 88 7.62 2.30 1.43
C ARG A 88 7.74 3.53 2.32
N HIS A 89 7.40 3.41 3.60
CA HIS A 89 7.43 4.56 4.49
C HIS A 89 8.88 5.06 4.68
N LYS A 90 9.05 6.38 4.63
CA LYS A 90 10.36 7.07 4.64
C LYS A 90 11.28 6.68 5.81
N ASP A 91 10.70 6.32 6.95
CA ASP A 91 11.46 6.01 8.18
C ASP A 91 11.99 4.57 8.20
N GLY A 92 11.62 3.74 7.22
CA GLY A 92 12.09 2.35 7.09
C GLY A 92 11.53 1.38 8.14
N LEU A 93 10.79 1.85 9.14
CA LEU A 93 10.19 1.04 10.21
C LEU A 93 9.03 0.15 9.72
N SER A 94 8.60 0.32 8.48
CA SER A 94 7.61 -0.54 7.82
C SER A 94 8.22 -1.74 7.06
N ASN A 95 9.53 -1.96 7.21
CA ASN A 95 10.31 -2.90 6.37
C ASN A 95 10.65 -4.19 7.15
N ASP A 96 9.70 -4.71 7.91
CA ASP A 96 9.89 -5.86 8.81
C ASP A 96 8.80 -6.93 8.61
N TYR A 97 8.96 -8.09 9.24
CA TYR A 97 8.00 -9.18 9.21
C TYR A 97 6.76 -8.87 10.03
N THR A 98 5.59 -9.22 9.51
CA THR A 98 4.31 -9.02 10.23
C THR A 98 3.81 -10.29 10.89
N TYR A 99 4.39 -11.44 10.54
CA TYR A 99 3.95 -12.74 11.03
C TYR A 99 5.15 -13.63 11.38
N CYS A 100 5.06 -14.29 12.53
CA CYS A 100 6.01 -15.27 13.05
C CYS A 100 5.34 -16.65 13.07
N GLY A 101 5.38 -17.33 11.92
CA GLY A 101 4.81 -18.67 11.79
C GLY A 101 5.71 -19.77 12.33
N PRO A 102 5.19 -21.00 12.52
CA PRO A 102 5.97 -22.12 13.04
C PRO A 102 7.21 -22.50 12.20
N LYS A 103 7.22 -22.14 10.91
CA LYS A 103 8.28 -22.53 9.96
C LYS A 103 9.12 -21.36 9.46
N SER A 104 8.54 -20.15 9.42
CA SER A 104 9.20 -18.97 8.87
C SER A 104 8.46 -17.71 9.28
N PHE A 105 9.18 -16.60 9.28
CA PHE A 105 8.60 -15.27 9.28
C PHE A 105 8.07 -14.91 7.89
N SER A 106 7.05 -14.06 7.83
CA SER A 106 6.51 -13.53 6.58
C SER A 106 5.85 -12.17 6.74
N VAL A 107 5.64 -11.48 5.63
CA VAL A 107 4.82 -10.28 5.53
C VAL A 107 3.50 -10.68 4.90
N ILE A 108 2.47 -10.76 5.73
CA ILE A 108 1.10 -11.14 5.31
C ILE A 108 0.04 -10.12 5.74
N ASP A 109 0.39 -9.24 6.67
CA ASP A 109 -0.43 -8.11 7.08
C ASP A 109 -0.01 -6.87 6.31
N TYR A 110 -0.97 -6.21 5.68
CA TYR A 110 -0.68 -5.08 4.82
C TYR A 110 -1.50 -3.86 5.16
N PHE A 111 -0.97 -2.69 4.82
CA PHE A 111 -1.69 -1.45 4.68
C PHE A 111 -1.69 -1.03 3.22
N LEU A 112 -2.86 -0.99 2.59
CA LEU A 112 -3.06 -0.60 1.20
C LEU A 112 -3.91 0.65 1.13
N THR A 113 -3.48 1.63 0.34
CA THR A 113 -4.24 2.85 0.10
C THR A 113 -3.83 3.50 -1.23
N THR A 114 -4.46 4.59 -1.60
CA THR A 114 -4.06 5.37 -2.78
C THR A 114 -2.84 6.25 -2.48
N VAL A 115 -2.02 6.54 -3.50
CA VAL A 115 -0.74 7.26 -3.35
C VAL A 115 -0.90 8.62 -2.69
N ASP A 116 -1.99 9.33 -2.96
CA ASP A 116 -2.25 10.65 -2.37
C ASP A 116 -2.33 10.61 -0.83
N LEU A 117 -2.77 9.49 -0.25
CA LEU A 117 -2.81 9.30 1.19
C LEU A 117 -1.44 8.95 1.80
N PHE A 118 -0.42 8.62 1.02
CA PHE A 118 0.91 8.33 1.60
C PHE A 118 1.47 9.55 2.34
N SER A 119 1.19 10.75 1.84
CA SER A 119 1.64 12.01 2.44
C SER A 119 0.98 12.34 3.80
N THR A 120 -0.21 11.79 4.03
CA THR A 120 -0.99 11.98 5.26
C THR A 120 -0.59 10.99 6.35
N ILE A 121 0.08 9.89 6.01
CA ILE A 121 0.66 8.99 7.00
C ILE A 121 1.94 9.62 7.55
N ASP A 122 1.95 9.93 8.85
CA ASP A 122 3.11 10.48 9.54
C ASP A 122 4.09 9.40 9.97
N LYS A 123 3.56 8.29 10.50
CA LYS A 123 4.33 7.11 10.89
C LYS A 123 3.64 5.85 10.40
N PHE A 124 4.46 4.92 9.91
CA PHE A 124 4.05 3.54 9.71
C PHE A 124 5.15 2.60 10.21
N ILE A 125 4.82 1.82 11.23
CA ILE A 125 5.75 0.98 11.99
C ILE A 125 5.18 -0.43 12.08
N ILE A 126 6.01 -1.42 11.81
CA ILE A 126 5.72 -2.81 12.18
C ILE A 126 6.27 -2.99 13.60
N SER A 127 5.37 -3.23 14.55
CA SER A 127 5.73 -3.35 15.96
C SER A 127 6.50 -4.64 16.22
N SER A 128 7.21 -4.70 17.35
CA SER A 128 7.84 -5.97 17.76
C SER A 128 6.79 -7.04 18.08
N PHE A 129 7.11 -8.30 17.77
CA PHE A 129 6.30 -9.44 18.19
C PHE A 129 6.15 -9.49 19.72
N THR A 130 4.99 -9.99 20.16
CA THR A 130 4.70 -10.17 21.59
C THR A 130 4.28 -11.62 21.84
N GLN A 131 4.22 -12.04 23.10
CA GLN A 131 3.72 -13.37 23.45
C GLN A 131 2.20 -13.55 23.23
N PHE A 132 1.49 -12.49 22.86
CA PHE A 132 0.03 -12.48 22.77
C PHE A 132 -0.49 -12.81 21.37
N SER A 133 0.38 -12.76 20.35
CA SER A 133 0.04 -13.09 18.97
C SER A 133 1.28 -13.46 18.18
N ASP A 134 1.11 -14.36 17.21
CA ASP A 134 2.08 -14.63 16.15
C ASP A 134 2.11 -13.53 15.08
N HIS A 135 1.22 -12.53 15.14
CA HIS A 135 1.27 -11.33 14.31
C HIS A 135 1.88 -10.14 15.06
N ALA A 136 2.65 -9.33 14.34
CA ALA A 136 3.13 -8.02 14.75
C ALA A 136 2.14 -6.93 14.35
N SER A 137 1.83 -6.03 15.27
CA SER A 137 0.88 -4.95 15.03
C SER A 137 1.38 -3.94 14.00
N LEU A 138 0.51 -3.58 13.07
CA LEU A 138 0.69 -2.42 12.18
C LEU A 138 0.33 -1.13 12.93
N HIS A 139 1.32 -0.33 13.31
CA HIS A 139 1.12 0.97 13.98
C HIS A 139 1.14 2.08 12.95
N LEU A 140 0.06 2.88 12.92
CA LEU A 140 -0.10 4.01 12.02
C LEU A 140 -0.43 5.29 12.77
N GLU A 141 0.21 6.38 12.36
CA GLU A 141 -0.14 7.74 12.76
C GLU A 141 -0.54 8.53 11.52
N ILE A 142 -1.74 9.11 11.53
CA ILE A 142 -2.27 9.91 10.43
C ILE A 142 -2.25 11.38 10.85
N LYS A 143 -1.75 12.24 9.97
CA LYS A 143 -1.78 13.69 10.16
C LYS A 143 -3.23 14.17 10.05
N ASN A 144 -3.68 14.90 11.06
CA ASN A 144 -4.85 15.73 10.90
C ASN A 144 -4.50 16.91 9.98
N GLN A 145 -5.32 17.16 8.97
CA GLN A 145 -5.32 18.46 8.33
C GLN A 145 -5.99 19.45 9.29
N GLU A 146 -5.24 20.44 9.77
CA GLU A 146 -5.86 21.60 10.40
C GLU A 146 -6.67 22.33 9.32
N CYS A 147 -7.98 22.47 9.52
CA CYS A 147 -8.78 23.39 8.73
C CYS A 147 -8.30 24.81 9.05
N GLU A 148 -7.59 25.46 8.12
CA GLU A 148 -7.37 26.90 8.18
C GLU A 148 -8.74 27.59 8.10
N PHE A 149 -9.28 28.01 9.25
CA PHE A 149 -10.41 28.93 9.29
C PHE A 149 -9.90 30.29 8.83
N TYR A 150 -10.15 30.63 7.56
CA TYR A 150 -10.06 32.01 7.10
C TYR A 150 -11.19 32.81 7.78
N GLY A 151 -10.83 33.58 8.79
CA GLY A 151 -11.69 34.58 9.43
C GLY A 151 -11.74 35.89 8.67
#